data_AF-A0AAE0DMJ3-F1
#
_entry.id   AF-A0AAE0DMJ3-F1
#
_cell.length_a   1.000
_cell.length_b   1.000
_cell.length_c   1.000
_cell.angle_alpha   90.00
_cell.angle_beta   90.00
_cell.angle_gamma   90.00
#
_symmetry.space_group_name_H-M   'P 1'
#
loop_
_entity.id
_entity.type
_entity.pdbx_description
1 polymer ?
#
loop_
_entity_poly.entity_id
_entity_poly.type
_entity_poly.pdbx_seq_one_letter_code
_entity_poly.pdbx_strand_id
1 'polypeptide(L)'
;MEGISEMIQMFPTPNALMEFVRAFVDPDLAWVVGVAYWYTYSSIFAAQIIAAASFAEYWGLAQVYQTVAFYVLCPVVILFINFAGVFVINHGLGGLKLWTNSLQYFGWIETVGGILKICMVIGGAIFMYVIHGQEHNGSEYINDGFRHNTHFADNAQVAGCYVVPIIAYGFLGVEMISITAFEARDLRSLRIPSQTIAYFVVSIYFLLAIGEFLNVEWVNSALPPIYGGINEDSVKTVGMPSRSKAVFVIAAVQAGYKNIPGLLNGFMILSALSASNSALYIASRSMYGMTRTINPWRWFSSLKMLGSVWHKTGVPMETIAQLYPEYNRWRGTGQASTFLAGLQPAIAWFGLIACLIIVFVFTTATWWNTPADFKKVAVAYGAPVVLTVFFLILKVITRRPPVRLDNDFSVLASTLEHLKFLKPERQRGPQTDDGQEISRRLRGIMPWKSRSRSGHSPSSAENELRDV
;
A
#
# COMPACT_ATOMS: atom_id res chain seq x y z
N MET A 1 0.32 -10.61 4.49
CA MET A 1 -0.15 -10.41 3.09
C MET A 1 -0.98 -11.57 2.56
N GLU A 2 -0.54 -12.82 2.67
CA GLU A 2 -1.24 -13.97 2.07
C GLU A 2 -2.75 -14.03 2.37
N GLY A 3 -3.17 -13.86 3.63
CA GLY A 3 -4.60 -13.87 3.99
C GLY A 3 -5.41 -12.74 3.34
N ILE A 4 -4.84 -11.52 3.28
CA ILE A 4 -5.48 -10.38 2.61
C ILE A 4 -5.56 -10.65 1.09
N SER A 5 -4.46 -11.13 0.48
CA SER A 5 -4.42 -11.49 -0.94
C SER A 5 -5.47 -12.55 -1.31
N GLU A 6 -5.72 -13.51 -0.42
CA GLU A 6 -6.74 -14.55 -0.58
C GLU A 6 -8.15 -13.94 -0.54
N MET A 7 -8.42 -13.10 0.46
CA MET A 7 -9.70 -12.40 0.60
C MET A 7 -10.00 -11.50 -0.59
N ILE A 8 -8.99 -10.86 -1.18
CA ILE A 8 -9.16 -9.97 -2.34
C ILE A 8 -9.41 -10.74 -3.63
N GLN A 9 -8.80 -11.92 -3.79
CA GLN A 9 -9.08 -12.79 -4.91
C GLN A 9 -10.51 -13.35 -4.86
N MET A 10 -11.02 -13.62 -3.66
CA MET A 10 -12.39 -14.11 -3.44
C MET A 10 -13.44 -12.99 -3.48
N PHE A 11 -13.13 -11.84 -2.87
CA PHE A 11 -14.02 -10.69 -2.69
C PHE A 11 -13.30 -9.40 -3.13
N PRO A 12 -13.10 -9.23 -4.44
CA PRO A 12 -12.48 -8.02 -4.98
C PRO A 12 -13.36 -6.81 -4.68
N THR A 13 -12.91 -5.98 -3.75
CA THR A 13 -13.60 -4.75 -3.36
C THR A 13 -12.68 -3.55 -3.46
N PRO A 14 -13.19 -2.39 -3.92
CA PRO A 14 -12.44 -1.15 -3.92
C PRO A 14 -12.16 -0.73 -2.47
N ASN A 15 -10.92 -0.38 -2.15
CA ASN A 15 -10.42 -0.12 -0.80
C ASN A 15 -10.61 -1.32 0.16
N ALA A 16 -10.23 -2.50 -0.29
CA ALA A 16 -10.40 -3.77 0.42
C ALA A 16 -9.94 -3.74 1.89
N LEU A 17 -8.81 -3.09 2.21
CA LEU A 17 -8.31 -3.03 3.59
C LEU A 17 -9.32 -2.39 4.57
N MET A 18 -9.99 -1.32 4.15
CA MET A 18 -11.02 -0.67 4.96
C MET A 18 -12.31 -1.48 4.95
N GLU A 19 -12.76 -1.94 3.77
CA GLU A 19 -14.05 -2.62 3.63
C GLU A 19 -14.07 -3.97 4.35
N PHE A 20 -12.95 -4.71 4.39
CA PHE A 20 -12.86 -5.95 5.15
C PHE A 20 -12.92 -5.70 6.66
N VAL A 21 -12.26 -4.66 7.17
CA VAL A 21 -12.36 -4.28 8.59
C VAL A 21 -13.80 -3.88 8.93
N ARG A 22 -14.46 -3.14 8.03
CA ARG A 22 -15.86 -2.74 8.19
C ARG A 22 -16.81 -3.93 8.23
N ALA A 23 -16.57 -4.91 7.36
CA ALA A 23 -17.42 -6.08 7.19
C ALA A 23 -17.22 -7.13 8.29
N PHE A 24 -15.98 -7.34 8.75
CA PHE A 24 -15.65 -8.45 9.63
C PHE A 24 -15.28 -8.05 11.06
N VAL A 25 -14.92 -6.79 11.34
CA VAL A 25 -14.43 -6.38 12.66
C VAL A 25 -15.34 -5.33 13.28
N ASP A 26 -15.30 -4.11 12.74
CA ASP A 26 -16.02 -2.98 13.30
C ASP A 26 -16.10 -1.81 12.30
N PRO A 27 -17.30 -1.25 12.06
CA PRO A 27 -17.46 -0.13 11.13
C PRO A 27 -16.74 1.16 11.54
N ASP A 28 -16.58 1.42 12.85
CA ASP A 28 -15.90 2.60 13.36
C ASP A 28 -14.38 2.40 13.32
N LEU A 29 -13.90 1.18 13.57
CA LEU A 29 -12.48 0.84 13.39
C LEU A 29 -12.05 0.98 11.93
N ALA A 30 -12.93 0.62 10.98
CA ALA A 30 -12.66 0.79 9.56
C ALA A 30 -12.37 2.24 9.17
N TRP A 31 -13.06 3.21 9.80
CA TRP A 31 -12.76 4.64 9.61
C TRP A 31 -11.37 5.01 10.09
N VAL A 32 -10.99 4.51 11.27
CA VAL A 32 -9.67 4.76 11.86
C VAL A 32 -8.57 4.15 10.99
N VAL A 33 -8.76 2.91 10.53
CA VAL A 33 -7.84 2.22 9.62
C VAL A 33 -7.73 2.96 8.29
N GLY A 34 -8.84 3.42 7.72
CA GLY A 34 -8.83 4.21 6.49
C GLY A 34 -8.04 5.52 6.62
N VAL A 35 -8.25 6.26 7.71
CA VAL A 35 -7.53 7.53 7.97
C VAL A 35 -6.05 7.25 8.20
N ALA A 36 -5.72 6.22 8.99
CA ALA A 36 -4.33 5.81 9.20
C ALA A 36 -3.65 5.45 7.88
N TYR A 37 -4.32 4.67 7.03
CA TYR A 37 -3.79 4.23 5.75
C TYR A 37 -3.59 5.41 4.76
N TRP A 38 -4.56 6.32 4.67
CA TRP A 38 -4.40 7.56 3.91
C TRP A 38 -3.24 8.42 4.41
N TYR A 39 -3.12 8.60 5.73
CA TYR A 39 -2.06 9.39 6.34
C TYR A 39 -0.69 8.76 6.08
N THR A 40 -0.55 7.44 6.22
CA THR A 40 0.68 6.71 5.90
C THR A 40 1.17 7.04 4.50
N TYR A 41 0.32 6.91 3.47
CA TYR A 41 0.75 7.20 2.10
C TYR A 41 0.94 8.69 1.79
N SER A 42 0.19 9.57 2.46
CA SER A 42 0.42 11.01 2.38
C SER A 42 1.78 11.40 2.97
N SER A 43 2.17 10.76 4.09
CA SER A 43 3.47 10.96 4.71
C SER A 43 4.61 10.36 3.88
N ILE A 44 4.39 9.20 3.25
CA ILE A 44 5.36 8.58 2.33
C ILE A 44 5.60 9.48 1.12
N PHE A 45 4.56 10.09 0.55
CA PHE A 45 4.72 11.06 -0.54
C PHE A 45 5.70 12.17 -0.13
N ALA A 46 5.48 12.81 1.04
CA ALA A 46 6.39 13.84 1.53
C ALA A 46 7.81 13.30 1.81
N ALA A 47 7.93 12.13 2.45
CA ALA A 47 9.21 11.51 2.76
C ALA A 47 10.03 11.19 1.51
N GLN A 48 9.39 10.73 0.43
CA GLN A 48 10.06 10.42 -0.83
C GLN A 48 10.53 11.67 -1.57
N ILE A 49 9.78 12.79 -1.49
CA ILE A 49 10.24 14.08 -2.01
C ILE A 49 11.48 14.57 -1.25
N ILE A 50 11.50 14.45 0.07
CA ILE A 50 12.66 14.78 0.90
C ILE A 50 13.86 13.90 0.53
N ALA A 51 13.63 12.59 0.35
CA ALA A 51 14.68 11.66 -0.07
C ALA A 51 15.27 12.04 -1.45
N ALA A 52 14.41 12.31 -2.45
CA ALA A 52 14.84 12.77 -3.77
C ALA A 52 15.66 14.06 -3.70
N ALA A 53 15.24 15.01 -2.87
CA ALA A 53 16.00 16.23 -2.64
C ALA A 53 17.37 15.93 -2.02
N SER A 54 17.44 15.04 -1.03
CA SER A 54 18.71 14.69 -0.36
C SER A 54 19.72 14.03 -1.31
N PHE A 55 19.26 13.21 -2.26
CA PHE A 55 20.15 12.63 -3.27
C PHE A 55 20.70 13.69 -4.23
N ALA A 56 19.95 14.77 -4.48
CA ALA A 56 20.40 15.84 -5.37
C ALA A 56 21.60 16.63 -4.81
N GLU A 57 21.86 16.55 -3.50
CA GLU A 57 23.03 17.16 -2.84
C GLU A 57 24.36 16.64 -3.40
N TYR A 58 24.36 15.43 -4.00
CA TYR A 58 25.51 14.87 -4.69
C TYR A 58 26.13 15.87 -5.70
N TRP A 59 25.30 16.52 -6.52
CA TRP A 59 25.76 17.51 -7.51
C TRP A 59 26.00 18.90 -6.92
N GLY A 60 25.73 19.13 -5.64
CA GLY A 60 26.00 20.41 -5.00
C GLY A 60 25.09 21.53 -5.44
N LEU A 61 23.86 21.19 -5.81
CA LEU A 61 22.83 22.17 -6.10
C LEU A 61 22.68 23.12 -4.90
N ALA A 62 22.66 24.43 -5.17
CA ALA A 62 22.41 25.39 -4.10
C ALA A 62 21.03 25.13 -3.49
N GLN A 63 20.91 25.36 -2.18
CA GLN A 63 19.70 25.05 -1.41
C GLN A 63 18.43 25.63 -2.04
N VAL A 64 18.49 26.85 -2.59
CA VAL A 64 17.36 27.49 -3.28
C VAL A 64 16.89 26.67 -4.48
N TYR A 65 17.80 26.20 -5.32
CA TYR A 65 17.45 25.39 -6.49
C TYR A 65 16.92 24.01 -6.10
N GLN A 66 17.49 23.40 -5.06
CA GLN A 66 17.00 22.14 -4.50
C GLN A 66 15.57 22.30 -3.94
N THR A 67 15.31 23.37 -3.20
CA THR A 67 13.97 23.68 -2.68
C THR A 67 12.96 23.86 -3.80
N VAL A 68 13.26 24.69 -4.80
CA VAL A 68 12.34 24.95 -5.92
C VAL A 68 12.11 23.70 -6.77
N ALA A 69 13.17 22.95 -7.10
CA ALA A 69 13.05 21.76 -7.94
C ALA A 69 12.24 20.65 -7.24
N PHE A 70 12.61 20.29 -6.01
CA PHE A 70 12.03 19.10 -5.37
C PHE A 70 10.79 19.40 -4.55
N TYR A 71 10.68 20.55 -3.88
CA TYR A 71 9.54 20.82 -3.00
C TYR A 71 8.41 21.60 -3.68
N VAL A 72 8.68 22.19 -4.86
CA VAL A 72 7.67 22.90 -5.65
C VAL A 72 7.43 22.18 -6.98
N LEU A 73 8.45 22.11 -7.85
CA LEU A 73 8.28 21.62 -9.22
C LEU A 73 7.93 20.13 -9.27
N CYS A 74 8.66 19.27 -8.55
CA CYS A 74 8.40 17.82 -8.54
C CYS A 74 6.96 17.48 -8.09
N PRO A 75 6.44 17.98 -6.95
CA PRO A 75 5.05 17.80 -6.57
C PRO A 75 4.06 18.30 -7.63
N VAL A 76 4.31 19.46 -8.24
CA VAL A 76 3.45 19.98 -9.33
C VAL A 76 3.46 19.06 -10.54
N VAL A 77 4.63 18.54 -10.94
CA VAL A 77 4.75 17.58 -12.04
C VAL A 77 4.07 16.26 -11.71
N ILE A 78 4.25 15.74 -10.50
CA ILE A 78 3.58 14.50 -10.05
C ILE A 78 2.06 14.70 -10.03
N LEU A 79 1.57 15.82 -9.50
CA LEU A 79 0.16 16.18 -9.56
C LEU A 79 -0.30 16.23 -11.01
N PHE A 80 0.45 16.91 -11.90
CA PHE A 80 0.14 16.99 -13.31
C PHE A 80 0.11 15.61 -13.97
N ILE A 81 1.04 14.70 -13.70
CA ILE A 81 1.04 13.33 -14.25
C ILE A 81 -0.23 12.58 -13.80
N ASN A 82 -0.62 12.73 -12.54
CA ASN A 82 -1.87 12.15 -12.05
C ASN A 82 -3.07 12.80 -12.76
N PHE A 83 -3.07 14.12 -12.99
CA PHE A 83 -4.14 14.87 -13.67
C PHE A 83 -4.12 14.81 -15.20
N ALA A 84 -3.01 14.44 -15.84
CA ALA A 84 -2.80 14.57 -17.28
C ALA A 84 -3.65 13.58 -18.08
N GLY A 85 -4.07 12.47 -17.47
CA GLY A 85 -5.12 11.61 -18.04
C GLY A 85 -6.41 12.36 -18.35
N VAL A 86 -6.67 13.48 -17.66
CA VAL A 86 -7.88 14.32 -17.78
C VAL A 86 -7.71 15.47 -18.77
N PHE A 87 -6.51 16.08 -18.83
CA PHE A 87 -6.29 17.31 -19.57
C PHE A 87 -6.18 17.10 -21.08
N VAL A 88 -5.57 15.98 -21.51
CA VAL A 88 -5.46 15.58 -22.93
C VAL A 88 -6.85 15.37 -23.56
N ILE A 89 -7.87 15.07 -22.75
CA ILE A 89 -9.26 14.88 -23.20
C ILE A 89 -9.98 16.21 -23.45
N ASN A 90 -9.65 17.28 -22.72
CA ASN A 90 -10.38 18.57 -22.82
C ASN A 90 -9.81 19.55 -23.85
N HIS A 91 -8.52 19.47 -24.17
CA HIS A 91 -7.90 20.30 -25.21
C HIS A 91 -7.47 19.43 -26.39
N GLY A 92 -8.44 19.05 -27.22
CA GLY A 92 -8.19 18.47 -28.53
C GLY A 92 -7.37 19.43 -29.40
N LEU A 93 -6.05 19.25 -29.41
CA LEU A 93 -5.22 19.68 -30.53
C LEU A 93 -5.63 18.83 -31.73
N GLY A 94 -6.08 19.51 -32.78
CA GLY A 94 -6.89 18.95 -33.86
C GLY A 94 -6.34 17.66 -34.49
N GLY A 95 -7.25 16.71 -34.72
CA GLY A 95 -7.14 15.74 -35.80
C GLY A 95 -6.74 14.31 -35.43
N LEU A 96 -6.09 14.06 -34.29
CA LEU A 96 -5.74 12.70 -33.89
C LEU A 96 -6.62 12.25 -32.72
N LYS A 97 -7.80 11.71 -33.04
CA LYS A 97 -8.60 10.89 -32.10
C LYS A 97 -7.81 9.60 -31.79
N LEU A 98 -6.76 9.71 -30.99
CA LEU A 98 -6.20 8.56 -30.29
C LEU A 98 -7.21 8.18 -29.20
N TRP A 99 -7.83 7.04 -29.41
CA TRP A 99 -8.81 6.43 -28.51
C TRP A 99 -8.06 5.85 -27.31
N THR A 100 -7.50 6.69 -26.45
CA THR A 100 -6.70 6.27 -25.31
C THR A 100 -7.36 6.75 -24.03
N ASN A 101 -8.04 5.81 -23.40
CA ASN A 101 -8.62 5.93 -22.08
C ASN A 101 -7.58 6.44 -21.08
N SER A 102 -7.90 7.49 -20.33
CA SER A 102 -7.11 8.18 -19.30
C SER A 102 -6.32 7.25 -18.37
N LEU A 103 -6.88 6.08 -18.01
CA LEU A 103 -6.21 5.07 -17.17
C LEU A 103 -5.02 4.38 -17.84
N GLN A 104 -5.04 4.22 -19.17
CA GLN A 104 -3.99 3.49 -19.88
C GLN A 104 -2.66 4.23 -19.77
N TYR A 105 -2.65 5.56 -19.82
CA TYR A 105 -1.42 6.35 -19.72
C TYR A 105 -0.74 6.21 -18.36
N PHE A 106 -1.48 6.39 -17.26
CA PHE A 106 -0.92 6.23 -15.92
C PHE A 106 -0.45 4.79 -15.69
N GLY A 107 -1.23 3.80 -16.12
CA GLY A 107 -0.86 2.39 -16.04
C GLY A 107 0.44 2.08 -16.82
N TRP A 108 0.61 2.65 -18.01
CA TRP A 108 1.84 2.50 -18.79
C TRP A 108 3.05 3.19 -18.13
N ILE A 109 2.88 4.40 -17.60
CA ILE A 109 3.95 5.11 -16.88
C ILE A 109 4.42 4.29 -15.67
N GLU A 110 3.50 3.78 -14.87
CA GLU A 110 3.83 2.93 -13.71
C GLU A 110 4.41 1.58 -14.12
N THR A 111 3.96 1.00 -15.24
CA THR A 111 4.51 -0.27 -15.75
C THR A 111 5.95 -0.09 -16.24
N VAL A 112 6.20 0.90 -17.08
CA VAL A 112 7.54 1.21 -17.60
C VAL A 112 8.47 1.65 -16.47
N GLY A 113 8.00 2.53 -15.58
CA GLY A 113 8.73 2.95 -14.40
C GLY A 113 9.00 1.79 -13.44
N GLY A 114 8.06 0.85 -13.29
CA GLY A 114 8.21 -0.36 -12.50
C GLY A 114 9.28 -1.31 -13.05
N ILE A 115 9.24 -1.59 -14.35
CA ILE A 115 10.26 -2.39 -15.04
C ILE A 115 11.63 -1.73 -14.88
N LEU A 116 11.69 -0.42 -15.12
CA LEU A 116 12.92 0.36 -14.97
C LEU A 116 13.48 0.28 -13.54
N LYS A 117 12.63 0.43 -12.51
CA LYS A 117 13.01 0.28 -11.09
C LYS A 117 13.55 -1.11 -10.79
N ILE A 118 12.89 -2.17 -11.28
CA ILE A 118 13.35 -3.56 -11.08
C ILE A 118 14.71 -3.75 -11.76
N CYS A 119 14.89 -3.27 -12.99
CA CYS A 119 16.17 -3.32 -13.69
C CYS A 119 17.27 -2.55 -12.93
N MET A 120 16.95 -1.39 -12.36
CA MET A 120 17.88 -0.60 -11.55
C MET A 120 18.29 -1.33 -10.27
N VAL A 121 17.35 -1.96 -9.58
CA VAL A 121 17.60 -2.73 -8.36
C VAL A 121 18.47 -3.95 -8.66
N ILE A 122 18.11 -4.74 -9.68
CA ILE A 122 18.89 -5.93 -10.08
C ILE A 122 20.27 -5.51 -10.59
N GLY A 123 20.35 -4.47 -11.42
CA GLY A 123 21.61 -3.94 -11.94
C GLY A 123 22.51 -3.40 -10.83
N GLY A 124 21.95 -2.68 -9.86
CA GLY A 124 22.65 -2.21 -8.67
C GLY A 124 23.17 -3.36 -7.81
N ALA A 125 22.36 -4.40 -7.58
CA ALA A 125 22.79 -5.60 -6.86
C ALA A 125 23.99 -6.26 -7.55
N ILE A 126 23.87 -6.56 -8.85
CA ILE A 126 24.96 -7.17 -9.65
C ILE A 126 26.21 -6.31 -9.60
N PHE A 127 26.06 -4.99 -9.75
CA PHE A 127 27.18 -4.05 -9.72
C PHE A 127 27.95 -4.10 -8.39
N MET A 128 27.26 -4.17 -7.25
CA MET A 128 27.92 -4.32 -5.94
C MET A 128 28.73 -5.61 -5.84
N TYR A 129 28.22 -6.73 -6.37
CA TYR A 129 28.98 -7.98 -6.39
C TYR A 129 30.18 -7.93 -7.36
N VAL A 130 30.07 -7.18 -8.46
CA VAL A 130 31.17 -6.99 -9.41
C VAL A 130 32.29 -6.15 -8.81
N ILE A 131 31.98 -5.04 -8.12
CA ILE A 131 32.98 -4.23 -7.40
C ILE A 131 33.74 -5.13 -6.43
N HIS A 132 33.00 -5.85 -5.59
CA HIS A 132 33.59 -6.73 -4.60
C HIS A 132 34.46 -7.84 -5.22
N GLY A 133 34.06 -8.41 -6.36
CA GLY A 133 34.86 -9.41 -7.06
C GLY A 133 36.17 -8.86 -7.64
N GLN A 134 36.28 -7.54 -7.84
CA GLN A 134 37.49 -6.88 -8.33
C GLN A 134 38.39 -6.40 -7.17
N GLU A 135 37.81 -6.08 -6.02
CA GLU A 135 38.53 -5.64 -4.82
C GLU A 135 38.87 -6.83 -3.90
N HIS A 136 40.16 -7.02 -3.57
CA HIS A 136 40.63 -8.18 -2.80
C HIS A 136 40.36 -8.08 -1.27
N ASN A 137 39.71 -7.01 -0.79
CA ASN A 137 39.53 -6.71 0.64
C ASN A 137 38.19 -7.21 1.23
N GLY A 138 37.47 -8.04 0.48
CA GLY A 138 36.08 -8.38 0.74
C GLY A 138 35.72 -9.02 2.09
N SER A 139 36.67 -9.69 2.75
CA SER A 139 36.42 -10.39 4.03
C SER A 139 36.46 -9.47 5.25
N GLU A 140 37.05 -8.28 5.16
CA GLU A 140 37.16 -7.36 6.29
C GLU A 140 35.80 -6.69 6.60
N TYR A 141 35.04 -6.31 5.57
CA TYR A 141 33.76 -5.61 5.72
C TYR A 141 32.62 -6.49 6.28
N ILE A 142 32.65 -7.81 6.05
CA ILE A 142 31.65 -8.73 6.64
C ILE A 142 31.74 -8.74 8.17
N ASN A 143 32.96 -8.73 8.72
CA ASN A 143 33.17 -8.73 10.18
C ASN A 143 32.75 -7.41 10.84
N ASP A 144 32.65 -6.35 10.04
CA ASP A 144 32.17 -5.04 10.45
C ASP A 144 30.64 -4.98 10.56
N GLY A 145 29.91 -5.79 9.78
CA GLY A 145 28.44 -5.86 9.80
C GLY A 145 27.83 -6.41 11.11
N PHE A 146 28.63 -7.03 11.98
CA PHE A 146 28.18 -7.53 13.29
C PHE A 146 28.51 -6.58 14.46
N ARG A 147 28.96 -5.36 14.17
CA ARG A 147 29.32 -4.35 15.17
C ARG A 147 28.13 -3.44 15.48
N HIS A 148 28.14 -2.83 16.67
CA HIS A 148 27.17 -1.83 17.08
C HIS A 148 27.90 -0.58 17.57
N ASN A 149 27.26 0.58 17.42
CA ASN A 149 27.78 1.82 17.97
C ASN A 149 27.32 1.98 19.43
N THR A 150 28.27 1.89 20.36
CA THR A 150 28.03 2.03 21.80
C THR A 150 27.51 3.42 22.20
N HIS A 151 27.64 4.42 21.33
CA HIS A 151 27.03 5.74 21.57
C HIS A 151 25.50 5.71 21.47
N PHE A 152 24.95 4.75 20.71
CA PHE A 152 23.52 4.68 20.42
C PHE A 152 22.85 3.42 20.99
N ALA A 153 23.58 2.31 21.06
CA ALA A 153 23.10 1.05 21.62
C ALA A 153 24.19 0.39 22.48
N ASP A 154 23.93 0.17 23.76
CA ASP A 154 24.89 -0.44 24.69
C ASP A 154 25.22 -1.90 24.33
N ASN A 155 24.34 -2.57 23.60
CA ASN A 155 24.56 -3.94 23.14
C ASN A 155 23.91 -4.20 21.77
N ALA A 156 24.30 -5.31 21.13
CA ALA A 156 23.79 -5.72 19.83
C ALA A 156 22.29 -6.04 19.83
N GLN A 157 21.71 -6.47 20.96
CA GLN A 157 20.29 -6.80 21.06
C GLN A 157 19.41 -5.55 21.01
N VAL A 158 19.80 -4.49 21.72
CA VAL A 158 19.16 -3.18 21.71
C VAL A 158 19.31 -2.54 20.34
N ALA A 159 20.49 -2.65 19.71
CA ALA A 159 20.67 -2.23 18.32
C ALA A 159 19.71 -2.96 17.37
N GLY A 160 19.54 -4.27 17.54
CA GLY A 160 18.57 -5.06 16.79
C GLY A 160 17.14 -4.54 16.96
N CYS A 161 16.72 -4.26 18.19
CA CYS A 161 15.38 -3.71 18.49
C CYS A 161 15.13 -2.37 17.78
N TYR A 162 16.15 -1.51 17.69
CA TYR A 162 16.06 -0.21 17.03
C TYR A 162 15.83 -0.31 15.52
N VAL A 163 16.40 -1.34 14.88
CA VAL A 163 16.34 -1.50 13.41
C VAL A 163 15.02 -2.10 12.94
N VAL A 164 14.31 -2.86 13.79
CA VAL A 164 13.06 -3.55 13.39
C VAL A 164 12.00 -2.60 12.81
N PRO A 165 11.67 -1.43 13.42
CA PRO A 165 10.70 -0.49 12.84
C PRO A 165 11.14 0.08 11.49
N ILE A 166 12.45 0.27 11.29
CA ILE A 166 13.02 0.78 10.01
C ILE A 166 12.84 -0.29 8.92
N ILE A 167 13.12 -1.55 9.25
CA ILE A 167 12.86 -2.69 8.34
C ILE A 167 11.37 -2.75 8.02
N ALA A 168 10.50 -2.64 9.03
CA ALA A 168 9.05 -2.67 8.84
C ALA A 168 8.57 -1.54 7.90
N TYR A 169 9.13 -0.34 8.02
CA TYR A 169 8.89 0.77 7.09
C TYR A 169 9.29 0.40 5.65
N GLY A 170 10.41 -0.30 5.46
CA GLY A 170 10.85 -0.78 4.14
C GLY A 170 9.88 -1.76 3.47
N PHE A 171 9.06 -2.48 4.23
CA PHE A 171 8.04 -3.38 3.69
C PHE A 171 6.71 -2.69 3.32
N LEU A 172 6.55 -1.40 3.58
CA LEU A 172 5.35 -0.67 3.17
C LEU A 172 5.24 -0.65 1.64
N GLY A 173 4.06 -0.99 1.12
CA GLY A 173 3.79 -1.07 -0.32
C GLY A 173 3.59 -2.49 -0.85
N VAL A 174 3.99 -3.54 -0.12
CA VAL A 174 3.66 -4.93 -0.51
C VAL A 174 2.15 -5.19 -0.53
N GLU A 175 1.40 -4.40 0.22
CA GLU A 175 -0.06 -4.42 0.30
C GLU A 175 -0.76 -3.64 -0.83
N MET A 176 -0.01 -2.93 -1.68
CA MET A 176 -0.56 -2.10 -2.76
C MET A 176 -1.42 -2.92 -3.75
N ILE A 177 -1.14 -4.22 -3.88
CA ILE A 177 -1.95 -5.17 -4.65
C ILE A 177 -3.42 -5.10 -4.22
N SER A 178 -3.69 -4.80 -2.95
CA SER A 178 -5.06 -4.72 -2.43
C SER A 178 -5.90 -3.61 -3.06
N ILE A 179 -5.25 -2.53 -3.50
CA ILE A 179 -5.90 -1.39 -4.12
C ILE A 179 -6.02 -1.61 -5.62
N THR A 180 -4.93 -2.05 -6.24
CA THR A 180 -4.86 -2.25 -7.69
C THR A 180 -5.64 -3.48 -8.13
N ALA A 181 -5.94 -4.42 -7.23
CA ALA A 181 -6.70 -5.62 -7.56
C ALA A 181 -8.08 -5.32 -8.15
N PHE A 182 -8.75 -4.27 -7.67
CA PHE A 182 -10.05 -3.87 -8.21
C PHE A 182 -9.95 -3.32 -9.65
N GLU A 183 -8.78 -2.81 -10.04
CA GLU A 183 -8.51 -2.21 -11.36
C GLU A 183 -7.95 -3.22 -12.37
N ALA A 184 -7.62 -4.42 -11.92
CA ALA A 184 -7.11 -5.46 -12.79
C ALA A 184 -8.23 -6.02 -13.69
N ARG A 185 -7.90 -6.20 -14.97
CA ARG A 185 -8.81 -6.81 -15.96
C ARG A 185 -9.17 -8.25 -15.61
N ASP A 186 -8.22 -9.00 -15.08
CA ASP A 186 -8.40 -10.38 -14.64
C ASP A 186 -7.76 -10.56 -13.26
N LEU A 187 -8.49 -11.14 -12.31
CA LEU A 187 -7.98 -11.41 -10.98
C LEU A 187 -7.14 -12.69 -10.93
N ARG A 188 -7.29 -13.58 -11.92
CA ARG A 188 -6.48 -14.82 -11.99
C ARG A 188 -5.00 -14.49 -12.17
N SER A 189 -4.69 -13.45 -12.94
CA SER A 189 -3.31 -13.01 -13.16
C SER A 189 -2.67 -12.37 -11.93
N LEU A 190 -3.47 -11.90 -10.96
CA LEU A 190 -2.98 -11.36 -9.69
C LEU A 190 -2.61 -12.43 -8.68
N ARG A 191 -3.07 -13.68 -8.86
CA ARG A 191 -2.84 -14.76 -7.89
C ARG A 191 -1.36 -14.94 -7.58
N ILE A 192 -0.56 -15.17 -8.61
CA ILE A 192 0.88 -15.42 -8.45
C ILE A 192 1.57 -14.20 -7.82
N PRO A 193 1.47 -12.97 -8.37
CA PRO A 193 2.07 -11.79 -7.75
C PRO A 193 1.66 -11.58 -6.30
N SER A 194 0.38 -11.78 -5.97
CA SER A 194 -0.15 -11.55 -4.62
C SER A 194 0.37 -12.52 -3.55
N GLN A 195 0.86 -13.69 -3.98
CA GLN A 195 1.41 -14.73 -3.10
C GLN A 195 2.94 -14.66 -3.03
N THR A 196 3.60 -14.26 -4.12
CA THR A 196 5.06 -14.26 -4.21
C THR A 196 5.72 -12.95 -3.83
N ILE A 197 4.99 -11.82 -3.83
CA ILE A 197 5.59 -10.48 -3.65
C ILE A 197 6.41 -10.35 -2.36
N ALA A 198 5.93 -10.89 -1.24
CA ALA A 198 6.64 -10.79 0.03
C ALA A 198 7.98 -11.54 -0.03
N TYR A 199 7.98 -12.77 -0.56
CA TYR A 199 9.19 -13.58 -0.73
C TYR A 199 10.17 -12.96 -1.72
N PHE A 200 9.66 -12.39 -2.81
CA PHE A 200 10.47 -11.70 -3.81
C PHE A 200 11.15 -10.46 -3.21
N VAL A 201 10.41 -9.63 -2.46
CA VAL A 201 10.95 -8.43 -1.80
C VAL A 201 12.00 -8.81 -0.75
N VAL A 202 11.72 -9.81 0.10
CA VAL A 202 12.70 -10.32 1.09
C VAL A 202 13.98 -10.80 0.38
N SER A 203 13.83 -11.55 -0.70
CA SER A 203 14.98 -12.09 -1.45
C SER A 203 15.84 -10.99 -2.05
N ILE A 204 15.22 -9.97 -2.66
CA ILE A 204 15.94 -8.83 -3.21
C ILE A 204 16.61 -8.00 -2.12
N TYR A 205 15.91 -7.72 -1.02
CA TYR A 205 16.50 -6.97 0.11
C TYR A 205 17.68 -7.71 0.72
N PHE A 206 17.58 -9.03 0.86
CA PHE A 206 18.67 -9.86 1.34
C PHE A 206 19.90 -9.80 0.42
N LEU A 207 19.70 -9.93 -0.90
CA LEU A 207 20.79 -9.82 -1.88
C LEU A 207 21.43 -8.42 -1.89
N LEU A 208 20.61 -7.36 -1.86
CA LEU A 208 21.13 -5.99 -1.79
C LEU A 208 21.92 -5.75 -0.50
N ALA A 209 21.39 -6.17 0.65
CA ALA A 209 22.05 -5.99 1.94
C ALA A 209 23.41 -6.68 1.98
N ILE A 210 23.52 -7.90 1.45
CA ILE A 210 24.83 -8.57 1.31
C ILE A 210 25.75 -7.74 0.41
N GLY A 211 25.27 -7.32 -0.77
CA GLY A 211 26.06 -6.48 -1.67
C GLY A 211 26.58 -5.21 -0.97
N GLU A 212 25.75 -4.55 -0.17
CA GLU A 212 26.12 -3.37 0.61
C GLU A 212 27.20 -3.67 1.66
N PHE A 213 27.01 -4.71 2.49
CA PHE A 213 27.97 -5.10 3.53
C PHE A 213 29.33 -5.55 2.99
N LEU A 214 29.36 -6.02 1.74
CA LEU A 214 30.58 -6.48 1.09
C LEU A 214 31.47 -5.34 0.55
N ASN A 215 30.95 -4.11 0.44
CA ASN A 215 31.63 -3.02 -0.27
C ASN A 215 31.85 -1.75 0.57
N VAL A 216 31.06 -1.52 1.62
CA VAL A 216 31.12 -0.26 2.38
C VAL A 216 31.27 -0.54 3.88
N GLU A 217 32.29 0.06 4.49
CA GLU A 217 32.50 0.04 5.94
C GLU A 217 31.34 0.68 6.69
N TRP A 218 30.89 0.05 7.78
CA TRP A 218 29.78 0.56 8.58
C TRP A 218 30.10 1.89 9.31
N VAL A 219 31.39 2.17 9.56
CA VAL A 219 31.88 3.43 10.15
C VAL A 219 32.08 4.55 9.13
N ASN A 220 31.79 4.29 7.85
CA ASN A 220 32.01 5.28 6.81
C ASN A 220 31.20 6.56 7.10
N SER A 221 31.92 7.67 7.25
CA SER A 221 31.36 8.98 7.59
C SER A 221 30.44 9.58 6.51
N ALA A 222 30.40 9.00 5.30
CA ALA A 222 29.44 9.36 4.26
C ALA A 222 28.08 8.68 4.43
N LEU A 223 28.01 7.57 5.20
CA LEU A 223 26.75 6.92 5.50
C LEU A 223 25.88 7.85 6.35
N PRO A 224 24.57 7.89 6.10
CA PRO A 224 23.67 8.64 6.95
C PRO A 224 23.79 8.07 8.36
N PRO A 225 24.03 8.91 9.37
CA PRO A 225 24.02 8.42 10.73
C PRO A 225 22.62 7.85 10.97
N ILE A 226 22.56 6.58 11.41
CA ILE A 226 21.30 5.90 11.76
C ILE A 226 20.55 6.66 12.88
N TYR A 227 21.26 7.58 13.54
CA TYR A 227 20.86 8.30 14.72
C TYR A 227 21.25 9.78 14.63
N GLY A 228 20.31 10.62 15.06
CA GLY A 228 20.46 12.07 15.12
C GLY A 228 19.08 12.63 14.91
N GLY A 229 18.49 13.16 15.98
CA GLY A 229 17.13 13.71 15.91
C GLY A 229 17.03 14.84 14.88
N ILE A 230 15.87 15.49 14.83
CA ILE A 230 15.50 16.56 13.87
C ILE A 230 16.45 17.79 13.90
N ASN A 231 17.51 17.79 14.72
CA ASN A 231 18.43 18.90 14.93
C ASN A 231 19.92 18.56 14.87
N GLU A 232 20.33 17.31 14.57
CA GLU A 232 21.76 17.04 14.26
C GLU A 232 22.02 17.35 12.80
N ASP A 233 21.82 18.63 12.49
CA ASP A 233 22.27 19.24 11.26
C ASP A 233 23.79 19.09 11.17
N SER A 234 24.22 18.62 10.00
CA SER A 234 25.53 18.94 9.44
C SER A 234 26.77 18.40 10.14
N VAL A 235 27.00 17.09 9.99
CA VAL A 235 28.31 16.75 9.40
C VAL A 235 28.21 17.12 7.92
N LYS A 236 28.37 18.42 7.62
CA LYS A 236 28.76 18.83 6.28
C LYS A 236 30.08 18.13 6.04
N THR A 237 30.07 17.11 5.19
CA THR A 237 31.24 16.31 4.83
C THR A 237 32.18 17.15 3.98
N VAL A 238 32.83 18.13 4.62
CA VAL A 238 33.88 18.94 4.01
C VAL A 238 35.08 18.01 3.81
N GLY A 239 35.33 17.65 2.54
CA GLY A 239 36.52 16.87 2.15
C GLY A 239 36.29 15.41 1.74
N MET A 240 35.05 14.91 1.65
CA MET A 240 34.81 13.56 1.13
C MET A 240 34.67 13.51 -0.39
N PRO A 241 35.08 12.38 -1.03
CA PRO A 241 34.98 12.20 -2.47
C PRO A 241 33.52 12.07 -2.97
N SER A 242 32.55 11.84 -2.08
CA SER A 242 31.12 11.82 -2.40
C SER A 242 30.31 12.61 -1.37
N ARG A 243 29.39 13.45 -1.85
CA ARG A 243 28.33 14.09 -1.04
C ARG A 243 27.06 13.23 -0.94
N SER A 244 27.04 12.06 -1.58
CA SER A 244 25.88 11.17 -1.55
C SER A 244 25.90 10.30 -0.29
N LYS A 245 24.71 10.10 0.28
CA LYS A 245 24.45 9.21 1.42
C LYS A 245 24.01 7.80 0.98
N ALA A 246 23.91 7.54 -0.33
CA ALA A 246 23.47 6.26 -0.86
C ALA A 246 24.63 5.26 -0.95
N VAL A 247 24.46 4.06 -0.37
CA VAL A 247 25.51 3.03 -0.28
C VAL A 247 26.06 2.63 -1.65
N PHE A 248 25.19 2.42 -2.65
CA PHE A 248 25.59 2.12 -4.03
C PHE A 248 26.50 3.18 -4.65
N VAL A 249 26.26 4.45 -4.33
CA VAL A 249 27.04 5.58 -4.84
C VAL A 249 28.38 5.66 -4.11
N ILE A 250 28.39 5.43 -2.80
CA ILE A 250 29.60 5.40 -1.97
C ILE A 250 30.54 4.29 -2.46
N ALA A 251 30.03 3.07 -2.63
CA ALA A 251 30.81 1.93 -3.14
C ALA A 251 31.41 2.23 -4.53
N ALA A 252 30.62 2.80 -5.45
CA ALA A 252 31.10 3.16 -6.77
C ALA A 252 32.23 4.22 -6.75
N VAL A 253 32.16 5.17 -5.83
CA VAL A 253 33.19 6.21 -5.65
C VAL A 253 34.46 5.62 -5.03
N GLN A 254 34.32 4.76 -4.03
CA GLN A 254 35.44 4.07 -3.38
C GLN A 254 36.19 3.17 -4.37
N ALA A 255 35.46 2.48 -5.26
CA ALA A 255 36.01 1.69 -6.35
C ALA A 255 36.64 2.52 -7.49
N GLY A 256 36.62 3.85 -7.40
CA GLY A 256 37.27 4.74 -8.36
C GLY A 256 36.53 4.99 -9.68
N TYR A 257 35.25 4.60 -9.79
CA TYR A 257 34.46 4.90 -10.99
C TYR A 257 34.05 6.37 -11.05
N LYS A 258 34.30 7.02 -12.19
CA LYS A 258 34.03 8.47 -12.36
C LYS A 258 32.58 8.80 -12.72
N ASN A 259 31.98 8.04 -13.65
CA ASN A 259 30.66 8.37 -14.22
C ASN A 259 29.51 7.56 -13.61
N ILE A 260 29.80 6.34 -13.12
CA ILE A 260 28.80 5.43 -12.55
C ILE A 260 28.12 6.01 -11.29
N PRO A 261 28.84 6.65 -10.34
CA PRO A 261 28.19 7.18 -9.15
C PRO A 261 27.08 8.20 -9.45
N GLY A 262 27.30 9.09 -10.42
CA GLY A 262 26.29 10.06 -10.86
C GLY A 262 25.07 9.40 -11.49
N LEU A 263 25.27 8.35 -12.29
CA LEU A 263 24.18 7.57 -12.88
C LEU A 263 23.34 6.87 -11.81
N LEU A 264 23.99 6.18 -10.87
CA LEU A 264 23.32 5.49 -9.75
C LEU A 264 22.55 6.47 -8.87
N ASN A 265 23.13 7.64 -8.59
CA ASN A 265 22.46 8.68 -7.81
C ASN A 265 21.23 9.24 -8.54
N GLY A 266 21.30 9.39 -9.88
CA GLY A 266 20.14 9.75 -10.71
C GLY A 266 19.03 8.71 -10.66
N PHE A 267 19.39 7.42 -10.63
CA PHE A 267 18.44 6.32 -10.47
C PHE A 267 17.73 6.35 -9.10
N MET A 268 18.45 6.71 -8.03
CA MET A 268 17.85 6.88 -6.69
C MET A 268 16.81 8.00 -6.68
N ILE A 269 17.08 9.14 -7.33
CA ILE A 269 16.10 10.23 -7.49
C ILE A 269 14.87 9.76 -8.27
N LEU A 270 15.08 9.09 -9.40
CA LEU A 270 13.97 8.60 -10.22
C LEU A 270 13.10 7.59 -9.44
N SER A 271 13.74 6.69 -8.70
CA SER A 271 13.05 5.71 -7.86
C SER A 271 12.21 6.39 -6.76
N ALA A 272 12.78 7.36 -6.05
CA ALA A 272 12.08 8.12 -5.02
C ALA A 272 10.88 8.90 -5.59
N LEU A 273 11.06 9.61 -6.71
CA LEU A 273 9.96 10.35 -7.36
C LEU A 273 8.87 9.41 -7.90
N SER A 274 9.25 8.25 -8.44
CA SER A 274 8.29 7.23 -8.88
C SER A 274 7.52 6.63 -7.69
N ALA A 275 8.20 6.33 -6.57
CA ALA A 275 7.54 5.86 -5.34
C ALA A 275 6.61 6.92 -4.76
N SER A 276 7.00 8.20 -4.83
CA SER A 276 6.15 9.34 -4.48
C SER A 276 4.88 9.38 -5.33
N ASN A 277 4.98 9.14 -6.64
CA ASN A 277 3.82 9.07 -7.53
C ASN A 277 2.85 7.95 -7.13
N SER A 278 3.35 6.73 -6.90
CA SER A 278 2.54 5.60 -6.45
C SER A 278 1.90 5.89 -5.07
N ALA A 279 2.62 6.53 -4.15
CA ALA A 279 2.09 6.91 -2.84
C ALA A 279 0.94 7.93 -2.94
N LEU A 280 1.07 8.94 -3.81
CA LEU A 280 0.01 9.92 -4.05
C LEU A 280 -1.24 9.25 -4.66
N TYR A 281 -1.06 8.33 -5.59
CA TYR A 281 -2.14 7.53 -6.17
C TYR A 281 -2.89 6.74 -5.09
N ILE A 282 -2.17 6.04 -4.21
CA ILE A 282 -2.75 5.26 -3.12
C ILE A 282 -3.49 6.14 -2.11
N ALA A 283 -2.86 7.25 -1.68
CA ALA A 283 -3.48 8.19 -0.77
C ALA A 283 -4.81 8.71 -1.34
N SER A 284 -4.80 9.10 -2.62
CA SER A 284 -5.99 9.60 -3.32
C SER A 284 -7.12 8.55 -3.38
N ARG A 285 -6.79 7.29 -3.71
CA ARG A 285 -7.78 6.18 -3.73
C ARG A 285 -8.32 5.85 -2.35
N SER A 286 -7.46 5.83 -1.35
CA SER A 286 -7.83 5.57 0.04
C SER A 286 -8.82 6.62 0.53
N MET A 287 -8.52 7.90 0.28
CA MET A 287 -9.39 9.03 0.63
C MET A 287 -10.74 8.99 -0.11
N TYR A 288 -10.72 8.70 -1.40
CA TYR A 288 -11.95 8.60 -2.19
C TYR A 288 -12.87 7.47 -1.71
N GLY A 289 -12.34 6.27 -1.50
CA GLY A 289 -13.19 5.16 -1.06
C GLY A 289 -13.61 5.24 0.41
N MET A 290 -12.92 6.02 1.24
CA MET A 290 -13.47 6.46 2.54
C MET A 290 -14.68 7.37 2.32
N THR A 291 -14.49 8.46 1.59
CA THR A 291 -15.48 9.55 1.46
C THR A 291 -16.77 9.15 0.75
N ARG A 292 -16.72 8.21 -0.20
CA ARG A 292 -17.94 7.68 -0.85
C ARG A 292 -18.90 6.96 0.11
N THR A 293 -18.39 6.42 1.22
CA THR A 293 -19.19 5.67 2.19
C THR A 293 -19.72 6.54 3.33
N ILE A 294 -19.43 7.85 3.31
CA ILE A 294 -19.95 8.84 4.25
C ILE A 294 -21.44 9.03 3.94
N ASN A 295 -22.29 8.46 4.79
CA ASN A 295 -23.67 8.92 4.92
C ASN A 295 -23.60 10.33 5.54
N PRO A 296 -24.15 11.40 4.93
CA PRO A 296 -23.96 12.77 5.38
C PRO A 296 -24.50 12.99 6.78
N TRP A 297 -23.67 12.76 7.78
CA TRP A 297 -23.79 13.36 9.10
C TRP A 297 -23.18 14.76 9.05
N ARG A 298 -23.80 15.72 9.75
CA ARG A 298 -23.58 17.17 9.64
C ARG A 298 -22.12 17.63 9.73
N TRP A 299 -21.23 16.84 10.33
CA TRP A 299 -19.82 17.18 10.55
C TRP A 299 -18.88 16.77 9.42
N PHE A 300 -19.23 15.76 8.61
CA PHE A 300 -18.39 15.24 7.52
C PHE A 300 -18.93 15.57 6.12
N SER A 301 -19.96 16.42 6.03
CA SER A 301 -20.53 16.88 4.77
C SER A 301 -19.48 17.58 3.88
N SER A 302 -18.56 18.35 4.47
CA SER A 302 -17.46 18.99 3.74
C SER A 302 -16.44 18.00 3.17
N LEU A 303 -16.21 16.85 3.83
CA LEU A 303 -15.34 15.79 3.29
C LEU A 303 -15.96 15.10 2.07
N LYS A 304 -17.27 15.21 1.86
CA LYS A 304 -17.91 14.71 0.63
C LYS A 304 -17.40 15.42 -0.62
N MET A 305 -16.91 16.66 -0.49
CA MET A 305 -16.25 17.39 -1.58
C MET A 305 -14.97 16.66 -2.04
N LEU A 306 -14.21 16.06 -1.13
CA LEU A 306 -13.03 15.24 -1.44
C LEU A 306 -13.37 13.91 -2.12
N GLY A 307 -14.65 13.50 -2.05
CA GLY A 307 -15.20 12.36 -2.79
C GLY A 307 -16.03 12.76 -4.02
N SER A 308 -16.16 14.06 -4.32
CA SER A 308 -16.99 14.55 -5.43
C SER A 308 -16.21 14.52 -6.74
N VAL A 309 -16.78 13.81 -7.72
CA VAL A 309 -16.23 13.61 -9.07
C VAL A 309 -16.66 14.80 -9.95
N TRP A 310 -15.76 15.34 -10.80
CA TRP A 310 -16.11 16.45 -11.69
C TRP A 310 -17.07 16.00 -12.81
N HIS A 311 -18.19 16.69 -12.99
CA HIS A 311 -19.34 16.24 -13.79
C HIS A 311 -19.11 16.05 -15.30
N LYS A 312 -18.08 16.68 -15.91
CA LYS A 312 -17.80 16.54 -17.36
C LYS A 312 -16.68 15.58 -17.72
N THR A 313 -15.80 15.26 -16.78
CA THR A 313 -14.57 14.51 -17.03
C THR A 313 -14.50 13.19 -16.28
N GLY A 314 -15.56 12.76 -15.57
CA GLY A 314 -15.66 11.40 -15.01
C GLY A 314 -14.65 11.05 -13.90
N VAL A 315 -13.83 12.00 -13.51
CA VAL A 315 -12.69 11.82 -12.61
C VAL A 315 -13.14 11.82 -11.16
N PRO A 316 -12.91 10.77 -10.33
CA PRO A 316 -12.49 11.08 -8.97
C PRO A 316 -11.26 11.98 -9.00
N MET A 317 -10.42 11.92 -10.04
CA MET A 317 -9.60 10.74 -10.42
C MET A 317 -10.22 9.50 -11.19
N GLU A 318 -10.39 9.44 -12.52
CA GLU A 318 -11.33 8.72 -13.44
C GLU A 318 -11.50 7.21 -13.38
N THR A 319 -11.79 6.59 -12.24
CA THR A 319 -11.62 5.12 -12.14
C THR A 319 -12.75 4.35 -11.47
N ILE A 320 -14.01 4.71 -11.75
CA ILE A 320 -15.15 3.79 -11.50
C ILE A 320 -16.11 3.66 -12.72
N ALA A 321 -15.99 4.49 -13.75
CA ALA A 321 -16.96 4.50 -14.87
C ALA A 321 -16.48 3.86 -16.18
N GLN A 322 -15.41 3.05 -16.19
CA GLN A 322 -15.07 2.22 -17.36
C GLN A 322 -15.42 0.75 -17.11
N LEU A 323 -16.16 0.18 -18.07
CA LEU A 323 -16.60 -1.21 -18.13
C LEU A 323 -15.42 -2.18 -17.90
N TYR A 324 -15.28 -2.69 -16.69
CA TYR A 324 -14.49 -3.90 -16.47
C TYR A 324 -15.38 -5.13 -16.75
N PRO A 325 -14.85 -6.17 -17.40
CA PRO A 325 -15.61 -7.38 -17.70
C PRO A 325 -16.14 -8.01 -16.39
N GLU A 326 -17.35 -8.56 -16.48
CA GLU A 326 -18.07 -9.19 -15.37
C GLU A 326 -17.18 -10.22 -14.66
N TYR A 327 -16.99 -10.04 -13.36
CA TYR A 327 -16.35 -11.05 -12.52
C TYR A 327 -17.37 -12.14 -12.20
N ASN A 328 -17.35 -13.20 -12.99
CA ASN A 328 -18.27 -14.32 -12.81
C ASN A 328 -17.69 -15.36 -11.83
N ARG A 329 -18.14 -15.31 -10.57
CA ARG A 329 -17.74 -16.20 -9.47
C ARG A 329 -17.99 -17.69 -9.79
N TRP A 330 -19.01 -18.00 -10.58
CA TRP A 330 -19.42 -19.37 -10.89
C TRP A 330 -18.54 -20.05 -11.94
N ARG A 331 -17.64 -19.28 -12.58
CA ARG A 331 -16.63 -19.82 -13.50
C ARG A 331 -15.43 -20.36 -12.72
N GLY A 332 -15.70 -21.26 -11.77
CA GLY A 332 -14.77 -22.07 -10.97
C GLY A 332 -13.30 -21.63 -11.01
N THR A 333 -13.01 -20.42 -10.51
CA THR A 333 -11.62 -20.01 -10.32
C THR A 333 -11.16 -20.61 -9.02
N GLY A 334 -10.19 -21.52 -9.13
CA GLY A 334 -9.85 -22.53 -8.14
C GLY A 334 -9.75 -22.06 -6.70
N GLN A 335 -9.92 -23.01 -5.78
CA GLN A 335 -9.67 -22.87 -4.36
C GLN A 335 -8.46 -21.95 -4.14
N ALA A 336 -8.70 -20.84 -3.46
CA ALA A 336 -7.65 -19.92 -3.08
C ALA A 336 -6.77 -20.66 -2.07
N SER A 337 -5.76 -21.37 -2.58
CA SER A 337 -4.80 -22.10 -1.76
C SER A 337 -3.57 -21.22 -1.61
N THR A 338 -3.26 -20.90 -0.37
CA THR A 338 -2.01 -20.28 0.06
C THR A 338 -1.08 -21.37 0.58
N PHE A 339 0.24 -21.18 0.43
CA PHE A 339 1.24 -22.15 0.89
C PHE A 339 1.12 -22.41 2.39
N LEU A 340 0.71 -21.38 3.15
CA LEU A 340 0.56 -21.43 4.60
C LEU A 340 -0.90 -21.56 5.08
N ALA A 341 -1.83 -21.97 4.20
CA ALA A 341 -3.23 -22.14 4.56
C ALA A 341 -3.43 -23.05 5.79
N GLY A 342 -2.64 -24.13 5.89
CA GLY A 342 -2.70 -25.08 7.01
C GLY A 342 -2.21 -24.52 8.35
N LEU A 343 -1.56 -23.36 8.36
CA LEU A 343 -1.08 -22.67 9.56
C LEU A 343 -2.01 -21.52 9.98
N GLN A 344 -3.13 -21.31 9.28
CA GLN A 344 -4.18 -20.39 9.74
C GLN A 344 -4.96 -21.04 10.90
N PRO A 345 -5.28 -20.30 11.99
CA PRO A 345 -5.11 -18.86 12.19
C PRO A 345 -3.81 -18.43 12.89
N ALA A 346 -2.88 -19.37 13.18
CA ALA A 346 -1.68 -19.08 13.98
C ALA A 346 -0.81 -17.96 13.37
N ILE A 347 -0.69 -17.90 12.04
CA ILE A 347 0.05 -16.83 11.35
C ILE A 347 -0.59 -15.45 11.52
N ALA A 348 -1.93 -15.38 11.56
CA ALA A 348 -2.62 -14.12 11.79
C ALA A 348 -2.37 -13.59 13.21
N TRP A 349 -2.40 -14.49 14.20
CA TRP A 349 -2.03 -14.16 15.59
C TRP A 349 -0.57 -13.74 15.72
N PHE A 350 0.35 -14.46 15.06
CA PHE A 350 1.75 -14.10 15.03
C PHE A 350 1.94 -12.70 14.43
N GLY A 351 1.30 -12.40 13.30
CA GLY A 351 1.37 -11.07 12.67
C GLY A 351 0.81 -9.96 13.55
N LEU A 352 -0.30 -10.20 14.25
CA LEU A 352 -0.89 -9.26 15.20
C LEU A 352 0.06 -8.99 16.37
N ILE A 353 0.58 -10.04 17.01
CA ILE A 353 1.50 -9.94 18.14
C ILE A 353 2.78 -9.23 17.71
N ALA A 354 3.35 -9.59 16.55
CA ALA A 354 4.53 -8.95 16.01
C ALA A 354 4.29 -7.45 15.77
N CYS A 355 3.15 -7.07 15.19
CA CYS A 355 2.78 -5.66 14.98
C CYS A 355 2.68 -4.90 16.31
N LEU A 356 2.04 -5.49 17.32
CA LEU A 356 1.95 -4.90 18.66
C LEU A 356 3.33 -4.73 19.30
N ILE A 357 4.20 -5.74 19.20
CA ILE A 357 5.57 -5.66 19.72
C ILE A 357 6.37 -4.56 18.99
N ILE A 358 6.25 -4.47 17.67
CA ILE A 358 6.93 -3.42 16.89
C ILE A 358 6.47 -2.04 17.37
N VAL A 359 5.15 -1.82 17.43
CA VAL A 359 4.56 -0.52 17.77
C VAL A 359 4.79 -0.14 19.22
N PHE A 360 4.69 -1.08 20.17
CA PHE A 360 4.73 -0.79 21.60
C PHE A 360 6.07 -1.02 22.28
N VAL A 361 6.93 -1.87 21.73
CA VAL A 361 8.24 -2.21 22.32
C VAL A 361 9.36 -1.64 21.48
N PHE A 362 9.48 -2.02 20.22
CA PHE A 362 10.67 -1.69 19.43
C PHE A 362 10.78 -0.20 19.05
N THR A 363 9.67 0.51 18.89
CA THR A 363 9.69 1.98 18.72
C THR A 363 10.31 2.72 19.91
N THR A 364 10.21 2.16 21.13
CA THR A 364 10.78 2.76 22.34
C THR A 364 12.28 2.57 22.48
N ALA A 365 12.89 1.71 21.65
CA ALA A 365 14.34 1.47 21.66
C ALA A 365 15.15 2.76 21.46
N THR A 366 14.55 3.79 20.86
CA THR A 366 15.12 5.13 20.64
C THR A 366 15.50 5.90 21.92
N TRP A 367 15.01 5.46 23.09
CA TRP A 367 15.34 6.05 24.40
C TRP A 367 15.66 5.02 25.48
N TRP A 368 16.03 3.78 25.14
CA TRP A 368 16.40 2.82 26.18
C TRP A 368 17.70 3.20 26.90
N ASN A 369 18.66 3.79 26.20
CA ASN A 369 19.97 4.18 26.75
C ASN A 369 20.13 5.69 26.93
N THR A 370 19.11 6.48 26.61
CA THR A 370 19.11 7.94 26.77
C THR A 370 17.83 8.37 27.48
N PRO A 371 17.84 9.45 28.27
CA PRO A 371 16.64 9.88 28.98
C PRO A 371 15.47 10.09 28.03
N ALA A 372 14.29 9.63 28.43
CA ALA A 372 13.07 9.76 27.66
C ALA A 372 12.66 11.25 27.59
N ASP A 373 12.91 11.87 26.43
CA ASP A 373 12.39 13.20 26.11
C ASP A 373 10.96 13.07 25.55
N PHE A 374 10.11 14.05 25.87
CA PHE A 374 8.75 14.16 25.35
C PHE A 374 8.72 14.04 23.83
N LYS A 375 9.69 14.63 23.12
CA LYS A 375 9.78 14.55 21.65
C LYS A 375 9.90 13.10 21.18
N LYS A 376 10.76 12.30 21.81
CA LYS A 376 10.97 10.90 21.42
C LYS A 376 9.71 10.08 21.68
N VAL A 377 9.12 10.24 22.87
CA VAL A 377 7.87 9.57 23.26
C VAL A 377 6.71 9.94 22.33
N ALA A 378 6.58 11.22 21.98
CA ALA A 378 5.56 11.71 21.08
C ALA A 378 5.72 11.16 19.65
N VAL A 379 6.96 11.00 19.16
CA VAL A 379 7.22 10.38 17.86
C VAL A 379 6.82 8.90 17.84
N ALA A 380 7.10 8.15 18.91
CA ALA A 380 6.77 6.73 18.98
C ALA A 380 5.28 6.45 19.21
N TYR A 381 4.63 7.20 20.11
CA TYR A 381 3.26 6.90 20.55
C TYR A 381 2.20 7.90 20.10
N GLY A 382 2.58 9.04 19.49
CA GLY A 382 1.65 10.06 19.06
C GLY A 382 0.57 9.52 18.13
N ALA A 383 0.97 8.80 17.08
CA ALA A 383 0.01 8.22 16.13
C ALA A 383 -0.92 7.15 16.78
N PRO A 384 -0.43 6.13 17.51
CA PRO A 384 -1.28 5.18 18.22
C PRO A 384 -2.29 5.84 19.18
N VAL A 385 -1.85 6.84 19.96
CA VAL A 385 -2.71 7.56 20.90
C VAL A 385 -3.80 8.33 20.16
N VAL A 386 -3.45 9.10 19.12
CA VAL A 386 -4.41 9.88 18.33
C VAL A 386 -5.44 8.96 17.66
N LEU A 387 -5.01 7.84 17.07
CA LEU A 387 -5.90 6.89 16.40
C LEU A 387 -6.83 6.18 17.40
N THR A 388 -6.34 5.85 18.60
CA THR A 388 -7.14 5.23 19.66
C THR A 388 -8.16 6.21 20.21
N VAL A 389 -7.77 7.47 20.48
CA VAL A 389 -8.70 8.52 20.90
C VAL A 389 -9.76 8.76 19.82
N PHE A 390 -9.35 8.81 18.55
CA PHE A 390 -10.29 8.93 17.43
C PHE A 390 -11.29 7.77 17.39
N PHE A 391 -10.83 6.53 17.56
CA PHE A 391 -11.69 5.35 17.65
C PHE A 391 -12.71 5.44 18.81
N LEU A 392 -12.24 5.82 20.00
CA LEU A 392 -13.10 5.95 21.18
C LEU A 392 -14.15 7.05 21.00
N ILE A 393 -13.77 8.19 20.42
CA ILE A 393 -14.71 9.28 20.09
C ILE A 393 -15.77 8.77 19.12
N LEU A 394 -15.38 8.07 18.05
CA LEU A 394 -16.33 7.48 17.11
C LEU A 394 -17.27 6.50 17.83
N LYS A 395 -16.76 5.64 18.70
CA LYS A 395 -17.56 4.69 19.47
C LYS A 395 -18.58 5.36 20.39
N VAL A 396 -18.19 6.45 21.06
CA VAL A 396 -19.10 7.23 21.93
C VAL A 396 -20.20 7.89 21.10
N ILE A 397 -19.87 8.40 19.91
CA ILE A 397 -20.79 9.11 19.03
C ILE A 397 -21.77 8.16 18.33
N THR A 398 -21.25 7.10 17.69
CA THR A 398 -22.05 6.20 16.85
C THR A 398 -22.80 5.15 17.68
N ARG A 399 -22.27 4.79 18.86
CA ARG A 399 -22.78 3.74 19.75
C ARG A 399 -23.04 2.40 19.04
N ARG A 400 -22.27 2.12 17.99
CA ARG A 400 -22.42 0.88 17.20
C ARG A 400 -21.66 -0.26 17.88
N PRO A 401 -22.27 -1.43 18.08
CA PRO A 401 -21.53 -2.59 18.55
C PRO A 401 -20.55 -3.09 17.46
N PRO A 402 -19.46 -3.77 17.85
CA PRO A 402 -18.60 -4.48 16.91
C PRO A 402 -19.38 -5.57 16.17
N VAL A 403 -18.88 -5.94 15.00
CA VAL A 403 -19.52 -6.98 14.17
C VAL A 403 -19.40 -8.31 14.92
N ARG A 404 -20.53 -8.98 15.15
CA ARG A 404 -20.55 -10.32 15.73
C ARG A 404 -20.30 -11.32 14.61
N LEU A 405 -19.15 -11.99 14.65
CA LEU A 405 -18.95 -13.20 13.86
C LEU A 405 -19.65 -14.36 14.57
N ASP A 406 -20.95 -14.49 14.36
CA ASP A 406 -21.68 -15.68 14.82
C ASP A 406 -21.28 -16.90 13.96
N ASN A 407 -21.34 -18.11 14.52
CA ASN A 407 -21.11 -19.36 13.78
C ASN A 407 -22.22 -19.64 12.74
N ASP A 408 -23.21 -18.77 12.66
CA ASP A 408 -24.32 -18.88 11.72
C ASP A 408 -23.87 -18.49 10.31
N PHE A 409 -23.82 -19.49 9.44
CA PHE A 409 -23.43 -19.35 8.04
C PHE A 409 -24.27 -18.29 7.31
N SER A 410 -25.50 -18.02 7.75
CA SER A 410 -26.37 -17.00 7.13
C SER A 410 -25.83 -15.58 7.30
N VAL A 411 -25.26 -15.24 8.47
CA VAL A 411 -24.67 -13.92 8.76
C VAL A 411 -23.41 -13.73 7.91
N LEU A 412 -22.55 -14.76 7.84
CA LEU A 412 -21.39 -14.76 6.96
C LEU A 412 -21.81 -14.62 5.49
N ALA A 413 -22.79 -15.40 5.03
CA ALA A 413 -23.30 -15.34 3.66
C ALA A 413 -23.84 -13.95 3.30
N SER A 414 -24.59 -13.31 4.20
CA SER A 414 -25.10 -11.95 3.99
C SER A 414 -23.98 -10.90 3.91
N THR A 415 -22.93 -11.05 4.73
CA THR A 415 -21.75 -10.17 4.72
C THR A 415 -20.96 -10.34 3.42
N LEU A 416 -20.78 -11.58 2.97
CA LEU A 416 -20.13 -11.88 1.69
C LEU A 416 -20.95 -11.39 0.49
N GLU A 417 -22.28 -11.45 0.58
CA GLU A 417 -23.18 -10.90 -0.44
C GLU A 417 -23.14 -9.36 -0.46
N HIS A 418 -22.99 -8.69 0.68
CA HIS A 418 -22.77 -7.24 0.72
C HIS A 418 -21.46 -6.85 0.01
N LEU A 419 -20.36 -7.57 0.27
CA LEU A 419 -19.08 -7.35 -0.43
C LEU A 419 -19.21 -7.62 -1.94
N LYS A 420 -20.12 -8.50 -2.37
CA LYS A 420 -20.44 -8.78 -3.77
C LYS A 420 -21.03 -7.55 -4.49
N PHE A 421 -21.94 -6.80 -3.84
CA PHE A 421 -22.57 -5.61 -4.44
C PHE A 421 -21.61 -4.44 -4.67
N LEU A 422 -20.47 -4.39 -3.97
CA LEU A 422 -19.45 -3.35 -4.12
C LEU A 422 -18.58 -3.51 -5.38
N LYS A 423 -18.70 -4.65 -6.08
CA LYS A 423 -18.24 -4.82 -7.46
C LYS A 423 -19.47 -4.85 -8.36
N PRO A 424 -19.67 -3.90 -9.29
CA PRO A 424 -20.85 -3.94 -10.15
C PRO A 424 -20.87 -5.22 -10.99
N GLU A 425 -21.69 -6.20 -10.61
CA GLU A 425 -22.21 -7.18 -11.58
C GLU A 425 -23.19 -6.39 -12.44
N ARG A 426 -22.79 -6.05 -13.67
CA ARG A 426 -23.75 -5.51 -14.62
C ARG A 426 -24.68 -6.64 -15.02
N GLN A 427 -25.77 -6.85 -14.29
CA GLN A 427 -26.93 -7.54 -14.86
C GLN A 427 -27.38 -6.72 -16.08
N ARG A 428 -27.02 -7.16 -17.29
CA ARG A 428 -27.71 -6.90 -18.58
C ARG A 428 -26.95 -7.60 -19.73
N GLY A 429 -26.99 -8.92 -19.73
CA GLY A 429 -27.11 -9.74 -20.93
C GLY A 429 -28.45 -10.51 -20.84
N PRO A 430 -29.09 -10.91 -21.95
CA PRO A 430 -30.39 -11.58 -21.90
C PRO A 430 -30.31 -12.79 -20.98
N GLN A 431 -31.29 -12.94 -20.09
CA GLN A 431 -31.42 -14.06 -19.15
C GLN A 431 -31.18 -15.38 -19.88
N THR A 432 -30.02 -16.00 -19.66
CA THR A 432 -29.86 -17.43 -19.86
C THR A 432 -30.32 -18.13 -18.58
N ASP A 433 -31.10 -19.20 -18.75
CA ASP A 433 -31.83 -19.97 -17.72
C ASP A 433 -31.01 -20.50 -16.52
N ASP A 434 -29.71 -20.25 -16.48
CA ASP A 434 -28.77 -20.79 -15.49
C ASP A 434 -29.06 -20.33 -14.05
N GLY A 435 -29.67 -19.16 -13.87
CA GLY A 435 -30.03 -18.65 -12.53
C GLY A 435 -31.16 -19.43 -11.86
N GLN A 436 -32.12 -19.94 -12.65
CA GLN A 436 -33.21 -20.77 -12.12
C GLN A 436 -32.74 -22.20 -11.82
N GLU A 437 -31.82 -22.74 -12.64
CA GLU A 437 -31.20 -24.05 -12.46
C GLU A 437 -30.44 -24.16 -11.12
N ILE A 438 -29.66 -23.13 -10.75
CA ILE A 438 -28.91 -23.10 -9.49
C ILE A 438 -29.85 -23.01 -8.27
N SER A 439 -30.93 -22.23 -8.37
CA SER A 439 -31.95 -22.14 -7.31
C SER A 439 -32.72 -23.46 -7.13
N ARG A 440 -32.84 -24.29 -8.17
CA ARG A 440 -33.45 -25.63 -8.12
C ARG A 440 -32.47 -26.65 -7.54
N ARG A 441 -31.19 -26.58 -7.89
CA ARG A 441 -30.14 -27.46 -7.33
C ARG A 441 -29.90 -27.22 -5.84
N LEU A 442 -29.95 -25.96 -5.38
CA LEU A 442 -29.83 -25.64 -3.95
C LEU A 442 -31.07 -26.07 -3.14
N ARG A 443 -32.27 -26.07 -3.75
CA ARG A 443 -33.49 -26.61 -3.14
C ARG A 443 -33.51 -28.15 -3.09
N GLY A 444 -32.81 -28.83 -4.00
CA GLY A 444 -32.72 -30.29 -4.03
C GLY A 444 -31.77 -30.92 -2.99
N ILE A 445 -30.90 -30.12 -2.35
CA ILE A 445 -29.84 -30.63 -1.45
C ILE A 445 -30.24 -30.55 0.04
N MET A 446 -31.36 -29.93 0.40
CA MET A 446 -31.87 -29.92 1.79
C MET A 446 -33.05 -30.88 1.99
N PRO A 447 -32.90 -31.97 2.76
CA PRO A 447 -34.04 -32.71 3.27
C PRO A 447 -34.54 -32.02 4.55
N TRP A 448 -35.24 -30.88 4.43
CA TRP A 448 -35.95 -30.31 5.58
C TRP A 448 -37.37 -30.87 5.63
N LYS A 449 -37.53 -31.90 6.46
CA LYS A 449 -38.81 -32.51 6.80
C LYS A 449 -39.50 -31.63 7.86
N SER A 450 -40.32 -30.67 7.45
CA SER A 450 -41.31 -30.09 8.37
C SER A 450 -42.70 -30.65 8.10
N ARG A 451 -43.16 -31.43 9.06
CA ARG A 451 -44.59 -31.60 9.29
C ARG A 451 -45.13 -30.24 9.72
N SER A 452 -46.04 -29.66 8.95
CA SER A 452 -47.11 -28.85 9.52
C SER A 452 -48.44 -29.23 8.85
N ARG A 453 -49.40 -29.51 9.73
CA ARG A 453 -50.78 -29.88 9.43
C ARG A 453 -51.56 -28.63 8.97
N SER A 454 -52.60 -28.88 8.17
CA SER A 454 -53.82 -28.06 7.94
C SER A 454 -53.57 -26.62 7.51
N GLY A 455 -53.85 -26.20 6.27
CA GLY A 455 -55.11 -26.38 5.56
C GLY A 455 -55.78 -25.01 5.47
N HIS A 456 -55.93 -24.48 4.26
CA HIS A 456 -56.99 -23.58 3.75
C HIS A 456 -56.52 -23.06 2.38
N SER A 457 -57.18 -23.52 1.31
CA SER A 457 -57.19 -22.84 0.02
C SER A 457 -58.06 -21.59 0.10
N PRO A 458 -57.88 -20.65 -0.83
CA PRO A 458 -59.05 -20.34 -1.65
C PRO A 458 -58.72 -20.23 -3.15
N SER A 459 -59.64 -20.81 -3.91
CA SER A 459 -59.87 -20.64 -5.34
C SER A 459 -60.50 -19.29 -5.68
N SER A 460 -60.21 -18.81 -6.89
CA SER A 460 -61.13 -18.16 -7.86
C SER A 460 -61.92 -16.90 -7.47
N ALA A 461 -61.60 -15.80 -8.14
CA ALA A 461 -62.45 -14.69 -8.62
C ALA A 461 -61.47 -13.61 -9.14
N GLU A 462 -61.29 -13.29 -10.42
CA GLU A 462 -62.24 -12.95 -11.49
C GLU A 462 -63.16 -11.78 -11.11
N ASN A 463 -62.78 -10.58 -11.58
CA ASN A 463 -63.57 -9.39 -11.96
C ASN A 463 -62.66 -8.15 -11.78
N GLU A 464 -62.23 -7.47 -12.85
CA GLU A 464 -62.98 -6.44 -13.61
C GLU A 464 -63.29 -5.16 -12.83
N LEU A 465 -63.29 -4.04 -13.57
CA LEU A 465 -63.54 -2.62 -13.21
C LEU A 465 -62.25 -1.86 -12.83
N ARG A 466 -61.56 -1.10 -13.71
CA ARG A 466 -61.96 -0.01 -14.65
C ARG A 466 -62.73 1.14 -13.96
N ASP A 467 -62.06 2.30 -14.01
CA ASP A 467 -62.54 3.69 -13.87
C ASP A 467 -63.13 4.13 -12.51
N VAL A 468 -62.33 4.87 -11.71
CA VAL A 468 -62.41 6.32 -11.42
C VAL A 468 -61.16 6.73 -10.63
#